data_AF-A0A7S1GT95-F1
#
_entry.id   AF-A0A7S1GT95-F1
#
_cell.length_a   1.000
_cell.length_b   1.000
_cell.length_c   1.000
_cell.angle_alpha   90.00
_cell.angle_beta   90.00
_cell.angle_gamma   90.00
#
_symmetry.space_group_name_H-M   'P 1'
#
loop_
_entity.id
_entity.type
_entity.pdbx_description
1 polymer ?
#
loop_
_entity_poly.entity_id
_entity_poly.type
_entity_poly.pdbx_seq_one_letter_code
_entity_poly.pdbx_strand_id
1 'polypeptide(L)'
;SNPPSPTDPRGNTPLHMSAANGATDCVAALLKAGAKPHAANDKGNTPLHWAVENGQMDVVQLLLQSPGVDVLSRNDFGRSPLTSSLQGGYNDIYALLLAHSSAAALEKAPDSPDHVLVEDEIEMRDEEGDDEGGAGG
;
A
#
# COMPACT_ATOMS: atom_id res chain seq x y z
N SER A 1 13.61 18.96 -2.05
CA SER A 1 12.34 18.55 -2.68
C SER A 1 12.66 17.85 -3.99
N ASN A 2 12.16 16.64 -4.22
CA ASN A 2 12.32 15.95 -5.50
C ASN A 2 11.41 16.65 -6.54
N PRO A 3 11.89 17.05 -7.74
CA PRO A 3 11.05 17.71 -8.72
C PRO A 3 9.88 16.78 -9.14
N PRO A 4 8.72 17.34 -9.51
CA PRO A 4 7.64 16.53 -10.06
C PRO A 4 8.17 15.77 -11.28
N SER A 5 7.94 14.46 -11.31
CA SER A 5 8.29 13.62 -12.45
C SER A 5 7.64 14.21 -13.73
N PRO A 6 8.39 14.36 -14.84
CA PRO A 6 7.85 14.95 -16.05
C PRO A 6 6.63 14.17 -16.55
N THR A 7 5.63 14.89 -17.08
CA THR A 7 4.38 14.31 -17.58
C THR A 7 4.10 14.72 -19.02
N ASP A 8 3.35 13.90 -19.75
CA ASP A 8 2.74 14.29 -21.03
C ASP A 8 1.58 15.30 -20.82
N PRO A 9 0.99 15.87 -21.88
CA PRO A 9 -0.17 16.78 -21.78
C PRO A 9 -1.45 16.19 -21.18
N ARG A 10 -1.46 14.90 -20.83
CA ARG A 10 -2.58 14.21 -20.18
C ARG A 10 -2.23 13.80 -18.74
N GLY A 11 -1.11 14.31 -18.21
CA GLY A 11 -0.64 13.99 -16.87
C GLY A 11 0.03 12.61 -16.74
N ASN A 12 0.29 11.90 -17.84
CA ASN A 12 0.95 10.59 -17.77
C ASN A 12 2.43 10.75 -17.49
N THR A 13 2.92 10.10 -16.43
CA THR A 13 4.35 9.96 -16.15
C THR A 13 4.97 8.87 -17.03
N PRO A 14 6.31 8.79 -17.15
CA PRO A 14 6.98 7.65 -17.77
C PRO A 14 6.53 6.29 -17.22
N LEU A 15 6.20 6.25 -15.92
CA LEU A 15 5.73 5.03 -15.25
C LEU A 15 4.36 4.57 -15.78
N HIS A 16 3.47 5.48 -16.18
CA HIS A 16 2.20 5.11 -16.82
C HIS A 16 2.46 4.43 -18.17
N MET A 17 3.33 5.03 -18.98
CA MET A 17 3.63 4.53 -20.33
C MET A 17 4.37 3.19 -20.28
N SER A 18 5.34 3.03 -19.37
CA SER A 18 6.02 1.74 -19.19
C SER A 18 5.08 0.67 -18.67
N ALA A 19 4.14 1.04 -17.78
CA ALA A 19 3.17 0.11 -17.24
C ALA A 19 2.17 -0.39 -18.30
N ALA A 20 1.67 0.52 -19.14
CA ALA A 20 0.79 0.18 -20.26
C ALA A 20 1.44 -0.79 -21.26
N ASN A 21 2.74 -0.61 -21.53
CA ASN A 21 3.50 -1.38 -22.52
C ASN A 21 4.08 -2.69 -21.97
N GLY A 22 3.90 -3.03 -20.70
CA GLY A 22 4.51 -4.22 -20.10
C GLY A 22 6.03 -4.12 -19.95
N ALA A 23 6.60 -2.92 -19.94
CA ALA A 23 8.05 -2.70 -19.90
C ALA A 23 8.58 -2.85 -18.46
N THR A 24 8.60 -4.09 -17.95
CA THR A 24 8.93 -4.43 -16.55
C THR A 24 10.26 -3.83 -16.09
N ASP A 25 11.31 -3.90 -16.91
CA ASP A 25 12.63 -3.34 -16.58
C ASP A 25 12.57 -1.80 -16.42
N CYS A 26 11.82 -1.13 -17.28
CA CYS A 26 11.61 0.31 -17.18
C CYS A 26 10.81 0.67 -15.93
N VAL A 27 9.75 -0.09 -15.62
CA VAL A 27 8.95 0.08 -14.39
C VAL A 27 9.86 -0.06 -13.16
N ALA A 28 10.66 -1.13 -13.08
CA ALA A 28 11.58 -1.35 -11.97
C ALA A 28 12.61 -0.23 -11.82
N ALA A 29 13.21 0.21 -12.93
CA ALA A 29 14.18 1.30 -12.93
C ALA A 29 13.56 2.62 -12.48
N LEU A 30 12.35 2.95 -12.94
CA LEU A 30 11.63 4.16 -12.56
C LEU A 30 11.24 4.16 -11.08
N LEU A 31 10.72 3.05 -10.56
CA LEU A 31 10.39 2.91 -9.14
C LEU A 31 11.64 3.06 -8.26
N LYS A 32 12.76 2.43 -8.66
CA LYS A 32 14.06 2.57 -7.98
C LYS A 32 14.58 4.01 -8.00
N ALA A 33 14.27 4.77 -9.06
CA ALA A 33 14.59 6.19 -9.17
C ALA A 33 13.62 7.10 -8.38
N GLY A 34 12.65 6.54 -7.66
CA GLY A 34 11.71 7.29 -6.83
C GLY A 34 10.46 7.79 -7.58
N ALA A 35 10.14 7.20 -8.74
CA ALA A 35 8.86 7.46 -9.39
C ALA A 35 7.70 7.06 -8.45
N LYS A 36 6.66 7.89 -8.41
CA LYS A 36 5.49 7.64 -7.55
C LYS A 36 4.60 6.56 -8.17
N PRO A 37 4.43 5.38 -7.54
CA PRO A 37 3.63 4.27 -8.09
C PRO A 37 2.13 4.57 -8.16
N HIS A 38 1.66 5.49 -7.31
CA HIS A 38 0.27 5.92 -7.20
C HIS A 38 0.04 7.32 -7.82
N ALA A 39 0.93 7.79 -8.71
CA ALA A 39 0.70 9.04 -9.42
C ALA A 39 -0.57 8.91 -10.28
N ALA A 40 -1.52 9.83 -10.13
CA ALA A 40 -2.71 9.88 -10.96
C ALA A 40 -2.52 10.88 -12.10
N ASN A 41 -2.93 10.50 -13.32
CA ASN A 41 -2.98 11.39 -14.47
C ASN A 41 -4.25 12.27 -14.44
N ASP A 42 -4.48 13.07 -15.49
CA ASP A 42 -5.61 14.02 -15.56
C ASP A 42 -7.01 13.37 -15.54
N LYS A 43 -7.08 12.04 -15.64
CA LYS A 43 -8.31 11.24 -15.56
C LYS A 43 -8.40 10.40 -14.29
N GLY A 44 -7.49 10.59 -13.34
CA GLY A 44 -7.41 9.77 -12.14
C GLY A 44 -6.84 8.36 -12.37
N ASN A 45 -6.34 8.05 -13.59
CA ASN A 45 -5.71 6.76 -13.83
C ASN A 45 -4.31 6.75 -13.23
N THR A 46 -3.98 5.68 -12.52
CA THR A 46 -2.64 5.39 -11.99
C THR A 46 -1.89 4.43 -12.93
N PRO A 47 -0.56 4.26 -12.80
CA PRO A 47 0.16 3.22 -13.54
C PRO A 47 -0.47 1.83 -13.43
N LEU A 48 -1.05 1.50 -12.27
CA LEU A 48 -1.74 0.22 -12.07
C LEU A 48 -3.00 0.09 -12.93
N HIS A 49 -3.78 1.18 -13.13
CA HIS A 49 -4.91 1.15 -14.07
C HIS A 49 -4.45 0.75 -15.48
N TRP A 50 -3.38 1.39 -15.96
CA TRP A 50 -2.84 1.12 -17.29
C TRP A 50 -2.27 -0.30 -17.43
N ALA A 51 -1.54 -0.81 -16.42
CA ALA A 51 -1.04 -2.18 -16.43
C ALA A 51 -2.19 -3.19 -16.52
N VAL A 52 -3.25 -2.99 -15.72
CA VAL A 52 -4.40 -3.90 -15.68
C VAL A 52 -5.22 -3.83 -16.97
N GLU A 53 -5.52 -2.65 -17.49
CA GLU A 53 -6.29 -2.48 -18.72
C GLU A 53 -5.58 -3.08 -19.95
N ASN A 54 -4.25 -3.22 -19.89
CA ASN A 54 -3.45 -3.83 -20.95
C ASN A 54 -3.01 -5.28 -20.62
N GLY A 55 -3.49 -5.88 -19.54
CA GLY A 55 -3.21 -7.28 -19.20
C GLY A 55 -1.77 -7.58 -18.76
N GLN A 56 -1.04 -6.60 -18.27
CA GLN A 56 0.40 -6.69 -18.00
C GLN A 56 0.68 -7.31 -16.61
N MET A 57 0.54 -8.63 -16.49
CA MET A 57 0.66 -9.36 -15.21
C MET A 57 1.92 -9.04 -14.42
N ASP A 58 3.10 -9.11 -15.04
CA ASP A 58 4.38 -8.90 -14.33
C ASP A 58 4.51 -7.48 -13.79
N VAL A 59 4.04 -6.50 -14.57
CA VAL A 59 3.99 -5.09 -14.14
C VAL A 59 3.00 -4.91 -12.99
N VAL A 60 1.84 -5.57 -13.03
CA VAL A 60 0.87 -5.53 -11.92
C VAL A 60 1.52 -6.04 -10.64
N GLN A 61 2.16 -7.20 -10.67
CA GLN A 61 2.85 -7.76 -9.50
C GLN A 61 3.91 -6.80 -8.96
N LEU A 62 4.73 -6.23 -9.84
CA LEU A 62 5.79 -5.30 -9.47
C LEU A 62 5.24 -4.00 -8.83
N LEU A 63 4.16 -3.44 -9.37
CA LEU A 63 3.52 -2.25 -8.80
C LEU A 63 2.91 -2.54 -7.42
N LEU A 64 2.28 -3.71 -7.22
CA LEU A 64 1.69 -4.09 -5.93
C LEU A 64 2.73 -4.28 -4.80
N GLN A 65 4.01 -4.47 -5.14
CA GLN A 65 5.09 -4.48 -4.15
C GLN A 65 5.42 -3.06 -3.63
N SER A 66 4.93 -2.01 -4.29
CA SER A 66 5.22 -0.64 -3.91
C SER A 66 4.22 -0.12 -2.87
N PRO A 67 4.68 0.57 -1.81
CA PRO A 67 3.81 1.10 -0.77
C PRO A 67 2.84 2.15 -1.31
N GLY A 68 1.64 2.20 -0.73
CA GLY A 68 0.62 3.20 -1.05
C GLY A 68 -0.13 2.95 -2.37
N VAL A 69 0.04 1.79 -3.00
CA VAL A 69 -0.77 1.39 -4.15
C VAL A 69 -2.14 0.91 -3.68
N ASP A 70 -3.19 1.61 -4.13
CA ASP A 70 -4.58 1.28 -3.82
C ASP A 70 -5.26 0.67 -5.05
N VAL A 71 -5.67 -0.60 -4.92
CA VAL A 71 -6.36 -1.36 -5.98
C VAL A 71 -7.85 -1.04 -6.09
N LEU A 72 -8.39 -0.27 -5.14
CA LEU A 72 -9.80 0.14 -5.08
C LEU A 72 -10.00 1.62 -5.45
N SER A 73 -8.92 2.40 -5.56
CA SER A 73 -8.96 3.80 -5.99
C SER A 73 -9.65 3.94 -7.34
N ARG A 74 -10.59 4.88 -7.45
CA ARG A 74 -11.41 5.07 -8.65
C ARG A 74 -10.94 6.27 -9.48
N ASN A 75 -10.82 6.05 -10.78
CA ASN A 75 -10.61 7.11 -11.76
C ASN A 75 -11.90 7.91 -12.03
N ASP A 76 -11.84 8.91 -12.91
CA ASP A 76 -12.98 9.77 -13.28
C ASP A 76 -14.15 9.00 -13.91
N PHE A 77 -13.90 7.80 -14.43
CA PHE A 77 -14.92 6.92 -15.00
C PHE A 77 -15.55 6.00 -13.94
N GLY A 78 -15.19 6.16 -12.67
CA GLY A 78 -15.66 5.33 -11.55
C GLY A 78 -15.07 3.91 -11.53
N ARG A 79 -14.01 3.66 -12.30
CA ARG A 79 -13.35 2.35 -12.41
C ARG A 79 -12.13 2.32 -11.50
N SER A 80 -11.92 1.19 -10.84
CA SER A 80 -10.69 0.92 -10.10
C SER A 80 -9.84 -0.10 -10.86
N PRO A 81 -8.54 -0.26 -10.52
CA PRO A 81 -7.75 -1.33 -11.12
C PRO A 81 -8.41 -2.70 -10.98
N LEU A 82 -8.98 -3.00 -9.80
CA LEU A 82 -9.72 -4.24 -9.57
C LEU A 82 -10.87 -4.41 -10.57
N THR A 83 -11.73 -3.40 -10.76
CA THR A 83 -12.87 -3.52 -11.69
C THR A 83 -12.49 -3.44 -13.16
N SER A 84 -11.38 -2.78 -13.51
CA SER A 84 -10.84 -2.74 -14.88
C SER A 84 -10.37 -4.13 -15.35
N SER A 85 -9.84 -4.98 -14.47
CA SER A 85 -9.41 -6.34 -14.85
C SER A 85 -10.54 -7.22 -15.39
N LEU A 86 -11.77 -7.02 -14.90
CA LEU A 86 -12.95 -7.74 -15.37
C LEU A 86 -13.37 -7.32 -16.78
N GLN A 87 -13.20 -6.04 -17.14
CA GLN A 87 -13.55 -5.55 -18.47
C GLN A 87 -12.64 -6.12 -19.56
N GLY A 88 -11.37 -6.36 -19.22
CA GLY A 88 -10.39 -7.00 -20.12
C GLY A 88 -10.43 -8.53 -20.11
N GLY A 89 -11.21 -9.16 -19.23
CA GLY A 89 -11.24 -10.63 -19.06
C GLY A 89 -10.01 -11.21 -18.35
N TYR A 90 -9.23 -10.39 -17.66
CA TYR A 90 -7.98 -10.78 -16.99
C TYR A 90 -8.25 -11.36 -15.60
N ASN A 91 -8.87 -12.55 -15.54
CA ASN A 91 -9.29 -13.19 -14.28
C ASN A 91 -8.13 -13.42 -13.30
N ASP A 92 -6.94 -13.76 -13.79
CA ASP A 92 -5.77 -13.96 -12.93
C ASP A 92 -5.31 -12.64 -12.28
N ILE A 93 -5.38 -11.54 -13.04
CA ILE A 93 -5.09 -10.19 -12.51
C ILE A 93 -6.15 -9.80 -11.48
N TYR A 94 -7.43 -10.09 -11.74
CA TYR A 94 -8.51 -9.86 -10.78
C TYR A 94 -8.25 -10.61 -9.46
N ALA A 95 -7.92 -11.90 -9.53
CA ALA A 95 -7.65 -12.72 -8.36
C ALA A 95 -6.45 -12.18 -7.55
N LEU A 96 -5.39 -11.77 -8.24
CA LEU A 96 -4.21 -11.15 -7.62
C LEU A 96 -4.56 -9.85 -6.89
N LEU A 97 -5.30 -8.95 -7.55
CA LEU A 97 -5.71 -7.67 -6.96
C LEU A 97 -6.65 -7.87 -5.76
N LEU A 98 -7.56 -8.83 -5.84
CA LEU A 98 -8.47 -9.18 -4.76
C LEU A 98 -7.70 -9.70 -3.53
N ALA A 99 -6.74 -10.61 -3.74
CA ALA A 99 -5.89 -11.13 -2.69
C ALA A 99 -5.04 -10.03 -2.02
N HIS A 100 -4.52 -9.08 -2.82
CA HIS A 100 -3.80 -7.94 -2.28
C HIS A 100 -4.70 -7.04 -1.41
N SER A 101 -5.95 -6.82 -1.82
CA SER A 101 -6.92 -6.01 -1.05
C SER A 101 -7.32 -6.63 0.28
N SER A 102 -7.50 -7.96 0.33
CA SER A 102 -7.86 -8.67 1.55
C SER A 102 -6.69 -8.73 2.53
N ALA A 103 -5.47 -8.95 2.03
CA ALA A 103 -4.26 -8.89 2.85
C ALA A 103 -4.08 -7.51 3.50
N ALA A 104 -4.26 -6.43 2.73
CA ALA A 104 -4.18 -5.07 3.23
C ALA A 104 -5.28 -4.73 4.26
N ALA A 105 -6.42 -5.41 4.21
CA ALA A 105 -7.48 -5.27 5.21
C ALA A 105 -7.15 -6.00 6.53
N LEU A 106 -6.45 -7.13 6.47
CA LEU A 106 -6.02 -7.89 7.65
C LEU A 106 -4.88 -7.19 8.41
N GLU A 107 -3.92 -6.57 7.71
CA GLU A 107 -2.83 -5.80 8.34
C GLU A 107 -3.37 -4.62 9.18
N LYS A 108 -4.49 -4.03 8.76
CA LYS A 108 -5.11 -2.90 9.47
C LYS A 108 -6.08 -3.31 10.58
N ALA A 109 -6.23 -4.61 10.84
CA ALA A 109 -7.07 -5.07 11.93
C ALA A 109 -6.38 -4.77 13.28
N PRO A 110 -7.10 -4.19 14.27
CA PRO A 110 -6.52 -3.80 15.56
C PRO A 110 -5.98 -4.99 16.39
N ASP A 111 -6.31 -6.23 16.04
CA ASP A 111 -5.95 -7.45 16.78
C ASP A 111 -4.85 -8.30 16.09
N SER A 112 -3.97 -7.68 15.29
CA SER A 112 -2.80 -8.35 14.72
C SER A 112 -1.84 -8.84 15.83
N PRO A 113 -1.36 -10.11 15.80
CA PRO A 113 -0.58 -10.72 16.88
C PRO A 113 0.82 -10.10 17.14
N ASP A 114 1.24 -9.10 16.37
CA ASP A 114 2.53 -8.40 16.57
C ASP A 114 2.50 -7.38 17.74
N HIS A 115 1.38 -7.21 18.44
CA HIS A 115 1.25 -6.33 19.62
C HIS A 115 1.35 -7.03 20.99
N VAL A 116 1.82 -8.29 21.07
CA VAL A 116 2.10 -8.91 22.38
C VAL A 116 3.31 -8.23 23.01
N LEU A 117 3.03 -7.30 23.93
CA LEU A 117 3.97 -6.70 24.86
C LEU A 117 4.76 -7.82 25.56
N VAL A 118 6.04 -7.94 25.22
CA VAL A 118 7.04 -8.47 26.14
C VAL A 118 7.44 -7.34 27.06
N GLU A 119 6.74 -7.23 28.19
CA GLU A 119 7.31 -6.63 29.39
C GLU A 119 7.34 -7.70 30.48
N ASP A 120 8.48 -8.41 30.52
CA ASP A 120 9.04 -8.93 31.76
C ASP A 120 9.33 -7.72 32.67
N GLU A 121 8.58 -7.53 33.76
CA GLU A 121 9.12 -7.06 35.04
C GLU A 121 8.29 -7.66 36.19
N ILE A 122 8.82 -8.78 36.70
CA ILE A 122 8.73 -9.22 38.10
C ILE A 122 9.31 -8.05 38.94
N GLU A 123 8.73 -7.57 40.05
CA GLU A 123 8.78 -8.24 41.35
C GLU A 123 7.96 -7.50 42.42
N MET A 124 7.63 -8.29 43.42
CA MET A 124 6.82 -8.05 44.61
C MET A 124 7.28 -6.84 45.44
N ARG A 125 6.32 -6.04 45.94
CA ARG A 125 6.55 -5.19 47.10
C ARG A 125 5.94 -5.85 48.33
N ASP A 126 6.82 -6.42 49.14
CA ASP A 126 6.57 -6.68 50.55
C ASP A 126 6.36 -5.33 51.25
N GLU A 127 5.21 -5.13 51.89
CA GLU A 127 5.04 -4.10 52.92
C GLU A 127 4.73 -4.82 54.24
N GLU A 128 5.80 -5.11 54.98
CA GLU A 128 5.77 -5.47 56.39
C GLU A 128 6.76 -4.54 57.10
N GLY A 129 6.32 -3.83 58.14
CA GLY A 129 7.19 -2.96 58.93
C GLY A 129 6.49 -1.84 59.67
N ASP A 130 6.02 -2.18 60.87
CA ASP A 130 5.60 -1.29 61.97
C ASP A 130 6.58 -0.14 62.23
N ASP A 131 6.08 1.05 62.60
CA ASP A 131 6.70 1.81 63.70
C ASP A 131 5.73 2.80 64.36
N GLU A 132 5.95 2.96 65.65
CA GLU A 132 5.08 3.44 66.70
C GLU A 132 4.99 4.98 66.83
N GLY A 133 3.96 5.42 67.55
CA GLY A 133 4.15 6.35 68.66
C GLY A 133 4.01 7.85 68.37
N GLY A 134 3.23 8.53 69.22
CA GLY A 134 3.37 9.98 69.38
C GLY A 134 2.11 10.72 69.82
N ALA A 135 1.99 10.91 71.13
CA ALA A 135 0.97 11.70 71.81
C ALA A 135 0.95 13.20 71.44
N GLY A 136 -0.18 13.86 71.73
CA GLY A 136 -0.18 15.22 72.28
C GLY A 136 -1.26 16.16 71.75
N GLY A 137 -2.11 16.67 72.67
CA GLY A 137 -2.87 17.92 72.50
C GLY A 137 -4.34 17.83 72.83
#